data_AF-A0A4V2S679-F1
#
_entry.id   AF-A0A4V2S679-F1
#
_cell.length_a   1.000
_cell.length_b   1.000
_cell.length_c   1.000
_cell.angle_alpha   90.00
_cell.angle_beta   90.00
_cell.angle_gamma   90.00
#
_symmetry.space_group_name_H-M   'P 1'
#
loop_
_entity.id
_entity.type
_entity.pdbx_description
1 polymer ?
#
loop_
_entity_poly.entity_id
_entity_poly.type
_entity_poly.pdbx_seq_one_letter_code
_entity_poly.pdbx_strand_id
1 'polypeptide(L)'
;MPSRVIRVYQPWPTPVRAARYTDASVLPEISAWVTRLREQGLVPPDVDFAIRDGADGLVGVLGDRCGEHELRPTGFLVFGRRGLRILDEASFFGQYHDPDVG
;
A
#
# COMPACT_ATOMS: atom_id res chain seq x y z
N MET A 1 -5.38 -13.72 11.62
CA MET A 1 -3.94 -13.51 11.91
C MET A 1 -3.61 -12.07 11.54
N PRO A 2 -2.84 -11.32 12.36
CA PRO A 2 -2.36 -10.01 11.96
C PRO A 2 -1.43 -10.19 10.75
N SER A 3 -1.74 -9.48 9.66
CA SER A 3 -0.88 -9.45 8.48
C SER A 3 0.46 -8.82 8.84
N ARG A 4 1.57 -9.54 8.61
CA ARG A 4 2.93 -9.01 8.89
C ARG A 4 3.28 -7.83 7.98
N VAL A 5 2.61 -7.77 6.82
CA VAL A 5 2.85 -6.76 5.77
C VAL A 5 2.08 -5.46 6.03
N ILE A 6 0.88 -5.55 6.61
CA ILE A 6 -0.04 -4.41 6.77
C ILE A 6 0.00 -3.92 8.23
N ARG A 7 0.53 -2.72 8.43
CA ARG A 7 0.62 -2.08 9.74
C ARG A 7 -0.22 -0.82 9.78
N VAL A 8 -0.61 -0.41 10.99
CA VAL A 8 -1.24 0.90 11.22
C VAL A 8 -0.11 1.88 11.55
N TYR A 9 -0.04 2.98 10.82
CA TYR A 9 0.95 4.03 11.04
C TYR A 9 0.28 5.32 11.50
N GLN A 10 0.93 6.02 12.43
CA GLN A 10 0.52 7.34 12.93
C GLN A 10 1.20 8.42 12.08
N PRO A 11 0.65 9.63 11.91
CA PRO A 11 0.41 10.54 13.02
C PRO A 11 -1.06 10.87 13.21
N TRP A 12 -1.36 11.33 14.42
CA TRP A 12 -2.67 11.86 14.77
C TRP A 12 -3.01 13.14 13.98
N PRO A 13 -4.29 13.39 13.68
CA PRO A 13 -5.45 12.63 14.16
C PRO A 13 -5.94 11.50 13.23
N THR A 14 -5.30 11.22 12.10
CA THR A 14 -5.83 10.25 11.12
C THR A 14 -4.83 9.12 10.85
N PRO A 15 -4.89 8.01 11.62
CA PRO A 15 -4.05 6.85 11.37
C PRO A 15 -4.34 6.25 9.99
N VAL A 16 -3.32 5.66 9.38
CA VAL A 16 -3.43 4.98 8.08
C VAL A 16 -3.06 3.52 8.21
N ARG A 17 -3.62 2.67 7.36
CA ARG A 17 -3.12 1.30 7.17
C ARG A 17 -2.19 1.31 5.98
N ALA A 18 -0.98 0.79 6.12
CA ALA A 18 -0.05 0.72 5.00
C ALA A 18 0.64 -0.65 4.91
N ALA A 19 0.84 -1.10 3.68
CA ALA A 19 1.62 -2.27 3.34
C ALA A 19 2.98 -1.85 2.79
N ARG A 20 4.07 -2.31 3.42
CA ARG A 20 5.43 -2.05 2.94
C ARG A 20 5.83 -3.12 1.93
N TYR A 21 6.35 -2.72 0.78
CA TYR A 21 6.92 -3.63 -0.20
C TYR A 21 8.41 -3.89 0.13
N THR A 22 8.69 -4.98 0.84
CA THR A 22 10.07 -5.35 1.21
C THR A 22 10.74 -6.27 0.18
N ASP A 23 9.97 -7.20 -0.39
CA ASP A 23 10.44 -8.21 -1.34
C ASP A 23 9.25 -8.85 -2.07
N ALA A 24 9.48 -9.47 -3.23
CA ALA A 24 8.40 -9.92 -4.12
C ALA A 24 7.39 -10.89 -3.47
N SER A 25 7.76 -11.59 -2.40
CA SER A 25 6.88 -12.53 -1.72
C SER A 25 5.70 -11.86 -1.01
N VAL A 26 5.79 -10.56 -0.70
CA VAL A 26 4.69 -9.83 -0.04
C VAL A 26 3.62 -9.33 -1.01
N LEU A 27 3.92 -9.22 -2.31
CA LEU A 27 2.99 -8.66 -3.31
C LEU A 27 1.64 -9.39 -3.38
N PRO A 28 1.56 -10.74 -3.30
CA PRO A 28 0.28 -11.44 -3.21
C PRO A 28 -0.54 -11.06 -1.98
N GLU A 29 0.10 -10.84 -0.83
CA GLU A 29 -0.61 -10.41 0.40
C GLU A 29 -1.15 -8.98 0.26
N ILE A 30 -0.40 -8.09 -0.40
CA ILE A 30 -0.83 -6.73 -0.72
C ILE A 30 -2.04 -6.75 -1.68
N SER A 31 -1.97 -7.56 -2.74
CA SER A 31 -3.09 -7.71 -3.69
C SER A 31 -4.35 -8.26 -3.03
N ALA A 32 -4.21 -9.28 -2.16
CA ALA A 32 -5.34 -9.81 -1.39
C ALA A 32 -5.93 -8.76 -0.44
N TRP A 33 -5.11 -7.88 0.13
CA TRP A 33 -5.60 -6.79 0.96
C TRP A 33 -6.41 -5.76 0.18
N VAL A 34 -5.93 -5.33 -1.00
CA VAL A 34 -6.69 -4.41 -1.87
C VAL A 34 -8.03 -5.03 -2.27
N THR A 35 -8.02 -6.32 -2.63
CA THR A 35 -9.26 -7.05 -2.96
C THR A 35 -10.27 -7.01 -1.81
N ARG A 36 -9.84 -7.27 -0.57
CA ARG A 36 -10.72 -7.19 0.61
C ARG A 36 -11.25 -5.79 0.87
N LEU A 37 -10.43 -4.74 0.67
CA LEU A 37 -10.89 -3.35 0.81
C LEU A 37 -11.98 -3.02 -0.23
N ARG A 38 -11.82 -3.51 -1.46
CA ARG A 38 -12.83 -3.36 -2.52
C ARG A 38 -14.12 -4.11 -2.19
N GLU A 39 -14.03 -5.35 -1.73
CA GLU A 39 -15.19 -6.15 -1.28
C GLU A 39 -15.97 -5.49 -0.14
N GLN A 40 -15.28 -4.72 0.71
CA GLN A 40 -15.89 -3.93 1.80
C GLN A 40 -16.47 -2.59 1.32
N GLY A 41 -16.34 -2.25 0.04
CA GLY A 41 -16.76 -0.95 -0.50
C GLY A 41 -15.89 0.23 -0.04
N LEU A 42 -14.71 -0.04 0.51
CA LEU A 42 -13.78 1.00 1.01
C LEU A 42 -12.88 1.56 -0.10
N VAL A 43 -12.81 0.85 -1.23
CA VAL A 43 -12.04 1.22 -2.40
C VAL A 43 -12.98 1.19 -3.61
N PRO A 44 -12.99 2.24 -4.45
CA PRO A 44 -13.81 2.28 -5.66
C PRO A 44 -13.51 1.11 -6.61
N PRO A 45 -14.48 0.63 -7.40
CA PRO A 45 -14.28 -0.50 -8.31
C PRO A 45 -13.33 -0.18 -9.48
N ASP A 46 -13.13 1.09 -9.80
CA ASP A 46 -12.16 1.61 -10.77
C ASP A 46 -10.72 1.62 -10.24
N VAL A 47 -10.50 1.30 -8.97
CA VAL A 47 -9.17 1.15 -8.39
C VAL A 47 -8.81 -0.35 -8.35
N ASP A 48 -7.69 -0.69 -8.97
CA ASP A 48 -7.19 -2.07 -9.03
C ASP A 48 -5.70 -2.15 -8.69
N PHE A 49 -5.27 -3.32 -8.21
CA PHE A 49 -3.87 -3.57 -7.90
C PHE A 49 -3.39 -4.84 -8.60
N ALA A 50 -2.48 -4.66 -9.56
CA ALA A 50 -1.87 -5.73 -10.33
C ALA A 50 -0.42 -5.97 -9.92
N ILE A 51 0.08 -7.17 -10.19
CA ILE A 51 1.50 -7.52 -10.06
C ILE A 51 2.08 -7.63 -11.47
N ARG A 52 3.21 -6.98 -11.75
CA ARG A 52 3.85 -6.95 -13.07
C ARG A 52 5.36 -7.13 -12.97
N ASP A 53 5.99 -7.52 -14.06
CA ASP A 53 7.44 -7.47 -14.21
C ASP A 53 7.92 -6.02 -14.38
N GLY A 54 8.78 -5.56 -13.48
CA GLY A 54 9.50 -4.30 -13.56
C GLY A 54 10.97 -4.51 -13.94
N ALA A 55 11.72 -3.42 -14.07
CA ALA A 55 13.13 -3.46 -14.47
C ALA A 55 14.03 -4.27 -13.52
N ASP A 56 13.73 -4.23 -12.22
CA ASP A 56 14.54 -4.86 -11.16
C ASP A 56 13.82 -6.03 -10.47
N GLY A 57 12.78 -6.56 -11.10
CA GLY A 57 11.94 -7.64 -10.56
C GLY A 57 10.46 -7.27 -10.50
N LEU A 58 9.66 -8.08 -9.81
CA LEU A 58 8.22 -7.84 -9.70
C LEU A 58 7.92 -6.50 -9.03
N VAL A 59 6.86 -5.83 -9.47
CA VAL A 59 6.34 -4.60 -8.88
C VAL A 59 4.84 -4.71 -8.70
N GLY A 60 4.31 -3.98 -7.72
CA GLY A 60 2.87 -3.72 -7.63
C GLY A 60 2.51 -2.54 -8.52
N VAL A 61 1.34 -2.55 -9.14
CA VAL A 61 0.82 -1.41 -9.90
C VAL A 61 -0.59 -1.12 -9.41
N LEU A 62 -0.77 0.06 -8.82
CA LEU A 62 -2.07 0.61 -8.47
C LEU A 62 -2.59 1.40 -9.67
N GLY A 63 -3.69 0.95 -10.28
CA GLY A 63 -4.40 1.69 -11.32
C GLY A 63 -5.59 2.44 -10.71
N ASP A 64 -5.77 3.70 -11.08
CA ASP A 64 -6.95 4.50 -10.77
C ASP A 64 -7.28 5.48 -11.92
N ARG A 65 -8.20 6.43 -11.70
CA ARG A 65 -8.62 7.43 -12.69
C ARG A 65 -7.53 8.44 -13.08
N CYS A 66 -6.48 8.56 -12.28
CA CYS A 66 -5.33 9.43 -12.54
C CYS A 66 -4.20 8.69 -13.28
N GLY A 67 -4.27 7.36 -13.37
CA GLY A 67 -3.33 6.54 -14.12
C GLY A 67 -2.81 5.36 -13.32
N GLU A 68 -1.63 4.89 -13.69
CA GLU A 68 -0.96 3.78 -13.03
C GLU A 68 0.21 4.27 -12.18
N HIS A 69 0.32 3.73 -10.97
CA HIS A 69 1.34 4.06 -9.99
C HIS A 69 2.09 2.80 -9.58
N GLU A 70 3.41 2.81 -9.71
CA GLU A 70 4.25 1.65 -9.37
C GLU A 70 4.63 1.63 -7.90
N LEU A 71 4.36 0.50 -7.25
CA LEU A 71 4.87 0.15 -5.93
C LEU A 71 6.22 -0.54 -6.13
N ARG A 72 7.29 0.25 -5.98
CA ARG A 72 8.68 -0.20 -6.07
C ARG A 72 9.19 -0.73 -4.72
N PRO A 73 10.25 -1.55 -4.71
CA PRO A 73 10.87 -2.00 -3.46
C PRO A 73 11.12 -0.83 -2.51
N THR A 74 10.91 -1.06 -1.22
CA THR A 74 10.88 -0.09 -0.10
C THR A 74 9.70 0.89 -0.08
N GLY A 75 8.87 0.93 -1.12
CA GLY A 75 7.65 1.72 -1.17
C GLY A 75 6.52 1.20 -0.28
N PHE A 76 5.49 2.02 -0.15
CA PHE A 76 4.33 1.76 0.70
C PHE A 76 3.03 1.93 -0.09
N LEU A 77 2.17 0.92 -0.04
CA LEU A 77 0.76 1.06 -0.42
C LEU A 77 -0.03 1.51 0.81
N VAL A 78 -0.61 2.70 0.76
CA VAL A 78 -1.26 3.36 1.89
C VAL A 78 -2.76 3.45 1.66
N PHE A 79 -3.55 2.95 2.60
CA PHE A 79 -4.98 3.17 2.70
C PHE A 79 -5.28 4.21 3.79
N GLY A 80 -5.78 5.37 3.37
CA GLY A 80 -6.20 6.45 4.26
C GLY A 80 -7.56 7.02 3.89
N ARG A 81 -7.93 8.18 4.45
CA ARG A 81 -9.23 8.85 4.21
C ARG A 81 -9.52 9.14 2.74
N ARG A 82 -8.48 9.29 1.91
CA ARG A 82 -8.59 9.56 0.47
C ARG A 82 -8.57 8.30 -0.40
N GLY A 83 -8.58 7.11 0.20
CA GLY A 83 -8.46 5.84 -0.52
C GLY A 83 -7.02 5.31 -0.55
N LEU A 84 -6.73 4.50 -1.56
CA LEU A 84 -5.41 3.90 -1.79
C LEU A 84 -4.48 4.88 -2.52
N ARG A 85 -3.20 4.86 -2.16
CA ARG A 85 -2.13 5.55 -2.88
C ARG A 85 -0.80 4.87 -2.62
N ILE A 86 0.16 5.07 -3.51
CA ILE A 86 1.54 4.61 -3.32
C ILE A 86 2.41 5.79 -2.90
N LEU A 87 3.28 5.56 -1.91
CA LEU A 87 4.31 6.50 -1.48
C LEU A 87 5.67 5.79 -1.50
N ASP A 88 6.72 6.50 -1.89
CA ASP A 88 8.09 6.06 -1.63
C ASP A 88 8.42 6.14 -0.12
N GLU A 89 9.53 5.52 0.26
CA GLU A 89 9.97 5.43 1.65
C GLU A 89 10.17 6.79 2.32
N ALA A 90 10.81 7.73 1.62
CA ALA A 90 11.10 9.07 2.15
C ALA A 90 9.81 9.87 2.37
N SER A 91 8.91 9.84 1.41
CA SER A 91 7.60 10.49 1.47
C SER A 91 6.71 9.88 2.55
N PHE A 92 6.80 8.57 2.74
CA PHE A 92 6.07 7.86 3.78
C PHE A 92 6.57 8.26 5.17
N PHE A 93 7.86 8.11 5.46
CA PHE A 93 8.42 8.43 6.78
C PHE A 93 8.50 9.92 7.09
N GLY A 94 8.48 10.79 6.08
CA GLY A 94 8.28 12.23 6.29
C GLY A 94 6.87 12.58 6.77
N GLN A 95 5.90 11.68 6.62
CA GLN A 95 4.50 11.89 7.02
C GLN A 95 4.05 10.96 8.15
N TYR A 96 4.62 9.77 8.28
CA TYR A 96 4.14 8.71 9.14
C TYR A 96 5.25 8.04 9.97
N HIS A 97 4.90 7.64 11.18
CA HIS A 97 5.73 6.92 12.13
C HIS A 97 5.14 5.55 12.43
N ASP A 98 6.01 4.56 12.61
CA ASP A 98 5.63 3.23 13.09
C ASP A 98 5.33 3.33 14.60
N PRO A 99 4.13 2.97 15.07
CA PRO A 99 3.79 3.04 16.49
C PRO A 99 4.59 2.07 17.36
N ASP A 100 5.21 1.03 16.78
CA ASP A 100 6.06 0.07 17.51
C ASP A 100 7.51 0.57 17.69
N VAL A 101 7.86 1.71 17.08
CA VAL A 101 9.15 2.39 17.24
C VAL A 101 8.95 3.60 18.14
N GLY A 102 8.82 3.32 19.45
CA GLY A 102 8.66 4.30 20.52
C GLY A 102 9.25 3.80 21.83
#